data_AF-A0A4U1FQ37-F1
#
_entry.id   AF-A0A4U1FQ37-F1
#
_cell.length_a   1.000
_cell.length_b   1.000
_cell.length_c   1.000
_cell.angle_alpha   90.00
_cell.angle_beta   90.00
_cell.angle_gamma   90.00
#
_symmetry.space_group_name_H-M   'P 1'
#
loop_
_entity.id
_entity.type
_entity.pdbx_description
1 polymer ?
#
loop_
_entity_poly.entity_id
_entity_poly.type
_entity_poly.pdbx_seq_one_letter_code
_entity_poly.pdbx_strand_id
1 'polypeptide(L)'
;VFVKCHFDYNPYNDNLIPCKEAGLKFSKGEILQIVNREDPNWWQASHVKEGGSAGLIPSQFLEEKRKAFVRRDWDNSGPFCGTISSKKKKKMMYLTTRNAEFDRHEIQIYEEVAKMPPFQRKTLVLIGAQGVGRRSLKNRFIVLNPTRFGTTVPFTSRKPREDEKDGQAYKFVSRSEMEADIKAGKYLEHGEYEGNLYGTKIDSILEVVQTGRTCILDVNPQALKVLRTSEFMPYVVFIAAPELETLRAMHKAVVDAGITTKLLTDSDLKKTVDESARIQRAYNHYFDLIIVNDNLDKAFEKLQTAIEKLRMEPQWVPISWVY
;
A
#
# COMPACT_ATOMS: atom_id res chain seq x y z
N VAL A 1 -13.12 -3.53 -22.15
CA VAL A 1 -12.77 -3.11 -20.76
C VAL A 1 -11.34 -3.52 -20.49
N PHE A 2 -10.56 -2.76 -19.72
CA PHE A 2 -9.20 -3.15 -19.31
C PHE A 2 -9.17 -3.49 -17.83
N VAL A 3 -8.41 -4.52 -17.47
CA VAL A 3 -8.26 -4.95 -16.08
C VAL A 3 -6.80 -5.14 -15.71
N LYS A 4 -6.43 -4.76 -14.48
CA LYS A 4 -5.16 -5.12 -13.84
C LYS A 4 -5.32 -6.46 -13.11
N CYS A 5 -4.38 -7.38 -13.31
CA CYS A 5 -4.37 -8.68 -12.67
C CYS A 5 -3.68 -8.63 -11.30
N HIS A 6 -4.29 -9.20 -10.25
CA HIS A 6 -3.74 -9.21 -8.89
C HIS A 6 -3.15 -10.56 -8.45
N PHE A 7 -2.99 -11.50 -9.38
CA PHE A 7 -2.42 -12.83 -9.17
C PHE A 7 -1.74 -13.33 -10.45
N ASP A 8 -0.93 -14.37 -10.31
CA ASP A 8 -0.30 -15.06 -11.43
C ASP A 8 -1.20 -16.20 -11.91
N TYR A 9 -1.30 -16.38 -13.22
CA TYR A 9 -2.09 -17.45 -13.80
C TYR A 9 -1.29 -18.20 -14.86
N ASN A 10 -1.21 -19.52 -14.71
CA ASN A 10 -0.63 -20.41 -15.71
C ASN A 10 -1.66 -21.49 -16.11
N PRO A 11 -2.20 -21.43 -17.35
CA PRO A 11 -3.16 -22.41 -17.86
C PRO A 11 -2.71 -23.87 -17.72
N TYR A 12 -1.41 -24.15 -17.85
CA TYR A 12 -0.89 -25.51 -17.77
C TYR A 12 -1.01 -26.14 -16.37
N ASN A 13 -1.09 -25.29 -15.35
CA ASN A 13 -1.28 -25.69 -13.95
C ASN A 13 -2.77 -25.76 -13.57
N ASP A 14 -3.68 -25.37 -14.46
CA ASP A 14 -5.11 -25.34 -14.21
C ASP A 14 -5.78 -26.59 -14.76
N ASN A 15 -6.37 -27.40 -13.87
CA ASN A 15 -7.07 -28.62 -14.26
C ASN A 15 -8.55 -28.38 -14.62
N LEU A 16 -9.06 -27.16 -14.40
CA LEU A 16 -10.43 -26.80 -14.72
C LEU A 16 -10.57 -26.10 -16.07
N ILE A 17 -9.45 -25.73 -16.71
CA ILE A 17 -9.47 -25.07 -18.01
C ILE A 17 -9.95 -26.04 -19.10
N PRO A 18 -10.88 -25.63 -19.99
CA PRO A 18 -11.38 -26.52 -21.05
C PRO A 18 -10.29 -27.00 -22.01
N CYS A 19 -9.32 -26.13 -22.31
CA CYS A 19 -8.19 -26.42 -23.19
C CYS A 19 -6.99 -25.57 -22.73
N LYS A 20 -5.86 -26.22 -22.41
CA LYS A 20 -4.68 -25.54 -21.84
C LYS A 20 -4.02 -24.62 -22.85
N GLU A 21 -4.03 -25.02 -24.12
CA GLU A 21 -3.48 -24.28 -25.26
C GLU A 21 -4.28 -23.02 -25.57
N ALA A 22 -5.58 -23.00 -25.23
CA ALA A 22 -6.44 -21.84 -25.39
C ALA A 22 -6.32 -20.84 -24.21
N GLY A 23 -5.59 -21.18 -23.14
CA GLY A 23 -5.45 -20.33 -21.98
C GLY A 23 -4.46 -19.19 -22.17
N LEU A 24 -4.78 -18.02 -21.61
CA LEU A 24 -3.89 -16.88 -21.60
C LEU A 24 -3.11 -16.84 -20.28
N LYS A 25 -1.81 -17.13 -20.34
CA LYS A 25 -0.91 -16.92 -19.20
C LYS A 25 -0.73 -15.42 -18.94
N PHE A 26 -0.77 -15.03 -17.67
CA PHE A 26 -0.45 -13.67 -17.24
C PHE A 26 0.22 -13.66 -15.86
N SER A 27 0.92 -12.57 -15.60
CA SER A 27 1.56 -12.31 -14.31
C SER A 27 0.81 -11.24 -13.54
N LYS A 28 0.95 -11.25 -12.23
CA LYS A 28 0.44 -10.19 -11.36
C LYS A 28 0.98 -8.83 -11.79
N GLY A 29 0.07 -7.85 -11.91
CA GLY A 29 0.36 -6.48 -12.32
C GLY A 29 0.20 -6.23 -13.82
N GLU A 30 0.07 -7.27 -14.65
CA GLU A 30 -0.21 -7.11 -16.07
C GLU A 30 -1.61 -6.55 -16.30
N ILE A 31 -1.76 -5.81 -17.42
CA ILE A 31 -3.04 -5.25 -17.85
C ILE A 31 -3.54 -6.07 -19.04
N LEU A 32 -4.78 -6.56 -18.93
CA LEU A 32 -5.46 -7.33 -19.96
C LEU A 32 -6.64 -6.54 -20.54
N GLN A 33 -6.88 -6.68 -21.83
CA GLN A 33 -8.12 -6.26 -22.46
C GLN A 33 -9.12 -7.40 -22.40
N ILE A 34 -10.25 -7.18 -21.72
CA ILE A 34 -11.36 -8.13 -21.71
C ILE A 34 -12.17 -7.99 -22.99
N VAL A 35 -12.33 -9.12 -23.69
CA VAL A 35 -13.05 -9.26 -24.97
C VAL A 35 -14.47 -9.79 -24.72
N ASN A 36 -14.62 -10.84 -23.91
CA ASN A 36 -15.92 -11.44 -23.59
C ASN A 36 -15.98 -11.90 -22.11
N ARG A 37 -17.13 -11.67 -21.45
CA ARG A 37 -17.45 -12.05 -20.05
C ARG A 37 -18.74 -12.89 -19.92
N GLU A 38 -19.31 -13.37 -21.01
CA GLU A 38 -20.60 -14.09 -21.02
C GLU A 38 -20.54 -15.40 -20.23
N ASP A 39 -19.43 -16.13 -20.32
CA ASP A 39 -19.25 -17.35 -19.55
C ASP A 39 -18.93 -17.02 -18.07
N PRO A 40 -19.65 -17.63 -17.12
CA PRO A 40 -19.53 -17.32 -15.70
C PRO A 40 -18.23 -17.81 -15.06
N ASN A 41 -17.48 -18.69 -15.72
CA ASN A 41 -16.25 -19.29 -15.21
C ASN A 41 -15.01 -18.85 -15.99
N TRP A 42 -15.13 -18.59 -17.29
CA TRP A 42 -14.01 -18.32 -18.19
C TRP A 42 -14.24 -17.05 -19.00
N TRP A 43 -13.38 -16.05 -18.82
CA TRP A 43 -13.41 -14.85 -19.64
C TRP A 43 -12.43 -14.97 -20.81
N GLN A 44 -12.73 -14.27 -21.90
CA GLN A 44 -11.80 -14.09 -23.01
C GLN A 44 -11.07 -12.76 -22.85
N ALA A 45 -9.75 -12.79 -22.89
CA ALA A 45 -8.91 -11.61 -22.76
C ALA A 45 -7.71 -11.66 -23.72
N SER A 46 -7.06 -10.52 -23.93
CA SER A 46 -5.82 -10.41 -24.69
C SER A 46 -4.82 -9.45 -24.01
N HIS A 47 -3.54 -9.64 -24.31
CA HIS A 47 -2.46 -8.75 -23.85
C HIS A 47 -2.51 -7.42 -24.60
N VAL A 48 -2.45 -6.31 -23.86
CA VAL A 48 -2.55 -4.95 -24.45
C VAL A 48 -1.35 -4.61 -25.34
N LYS A 49 -0.14 -5.06 -24.98
CA LYS A 49 1.10 -4.70 -25.69
C LYS A 49 1.33 -5.51 -26.96
N GLU A 50 0.81 -6.72 -27.04
CA GLU A 50 1.17 -7.69 -28.09
C GLU A 50 0.13 -7.76 -29.21
N GLY A 51 -1.06 -7.15 -29.05
CA GLY A 51 -2.11 -7.18 -30.07
C GLY A 51 -2.51 -8.61 -30.48
N GLY A 52 -2.37 -9.56 -29.55
CA GLY A 52 -2.50 -11.00 -29.80
C GLY A 52 -3.93 -11.53 -29.79
N SER A 53 -4.08 -12.81 -30.15
CA SER A 53 -5.35 -13.53 -30.12
C SER A 53 -5.90 -13.63 -28.71
N ALA A 54 -7.23 -13.56 -28.58
CA ALA A 54 -7.89 -13.75 -27.30
C ALA A 54 -7.64 -15.17 -26.76
N GLY A 55 -7.34 -15.27 -25.47
CA GLY A 55 -7.23 -16.53 -24.74
C GLY A 55 -8.10 -16.53 -23.49
N LEU A 56 -8.28 -17.71 -22.91
CA LEU A 56 -9.12 -17.92 -21.73
C LEU A 56 -8.37 -17.56 -20.46
N ILE A 57 -9.01 -16.77 -19.61
CA ILE A 57 -8.61 -16.48 -18.24
C ILE A 57 -9.74 -16.88 -17.28
N PRO A 58 -9.44 -17.28 -16.03
CA PRO A 58 -10.50 -17.53 -15.06
C PRO A 58 -11.28 -16.24 -14.82
N SER A 59 -12.60 -16.34 -14.79
CA SER A 59 -13.47 -15.24 -14.41
C SER A 59 -13.21 -14.81 -12.96
N GLN A 60 -13.66 -13.61 -12.62
CA GLN A 60 -13.65 -13.14 -11.23
C GLN A 60 -14.35 -14.14 -10.30
N PHE A 61 -15.53 -14.64 -10.67
CA PHE A 61 -16.29 -15.59 -9.86
C PHE A 61 -15.55 -16.91 -9.63
N LEU A 62 -14.94 -17.49 -10.68
CA LEU A 62 -14.20 -18.74 -10.57
C LEU A 62 -12.98 -18.59 -9.65
N GLU A 63 -12.23 -17.51 -9.79
CA GLU A 63 -11.02 -17.30 -9.00
C GLU A 63 -11.33 -16.90 -7.55
N GLU A 64 -12.38 -16.11 -7.32
CA GLU A 64 -12.90 -15.84 -5.97
C GLU A 64 -13.32 -17.15 -5.29
N LYS A 65 -14.01 -18.04 -6.01
CA LYS A 65 -14.38 -19.36 -5.49
C LYS A 65 -13.14 -20.16 -5.09
N ARG A 66 -12.12 -20.23 -5.95
CA ARG A 66 -10.85 -20.94 -5.66
C ARG A 66 -10.16 -20.40 -4.42
N LYS A 67 -10.09 -19.08 -4.27
CA LYS A 67 -9.42 -18.43 -3.13
C LYS A 67 -10.27 -18.37 -1.87
N ALA A 68 -11.59 -18.44 -1.97
CA ALA A 68 -12.48 -18.53 -0.80
C ALA A 68 -12.40 -19.90 -0.11
N PHE A 69 -11.96 -20.95 -0.81
CA PHE A 69 -11.71 -22.27 -0.25
C PHE A 69 -10.30 -22.42 0.36
N VAL A 70 -9.86 -21.46 1.19
CA VAL A 70 -8.66 -21.69 2.01
C VAL A 70 -9.01 -22.62 3.17
N ARG A 71 -8.26 -23.72 3.33
CA ARG A 71 -8.29 -24.54 4.55
C ARG A 71 -8.03 -23.63 5.75
N ARG A 72 -8.79 -23.80 6.83
CA ARG A 72 -8.48 -23.13 8.11
C ARG A 72 -7.00 -23.38 8.41
N ASP A 73 -6.27 -22.30 8.71
CA ASP A 73 -4.98 -22.41 9.34
C ASP A 73 -5.13 -23.36 10.54
N TRP A 74 -4.39 -24.47 10.49
CA TRP A 74 -4.34 -25.46 11.55
C TRP A 74 -3.50 -24.86 12.67
N ASP A 75 -4.11 -23.97 13.46
CA ASP A 75 -3.56 -23.57 14.75
C ASP A 75 -3.50 -24.82 15.62
N ASN A 76 -2.29 -25.36 15.72
CA ASN A 76 -1.95 -26.53 16.51
C ASN A 76 -2.11 -26.19 17.99
N SER A 77 -3.28 -26.46 18.57
CA SER A 77 -3.42 -26.81 19.99
C SER A 77 -4.79 -27.44 20.28
N GLY A 78 -4.79 -28.77 20.48
CA GLY A 78 -5.90 -29.50 21.11
C GLY A 78 -6.34 -30.75 20.35
N PRO A 79 -6.16 -31.96 20.91
CA PRO A 79 -6.71 -33.17 20.33
C PRO A 79 -8.17 -33.30 20.78
N PHE A 80 -9.15 -33.08 19.89
CA PHE A 80 -10.46 -33.72 20.09
C PHE A 80 -11.28 -33.83 18.80
N CYS A 81 -11.43 -35.09 18.39
CA CYS A 81 -12.56 -35.75 17.75
C CYS A 81 -13.62 -34.92 17.00
N GLY A 82 -13.90 -35.35 15.77
CA GLY A 82 -14.82 -34.72 14.84
C GLY A 82 -16.27 -34.63 15.30
N THR A 83 -16.85 -33.45 15.12
CA THR A 83 -18.27 -33.24 14.85
C THR A 83 -18.40 -32.01 13.95
N ILE A 84 -19.02 -32.16 12.78
CA ILE A 84 -19.34 -31.05 11.86
C ILE A 84 -20.49 -30.27 12.49
N SER A 85 -20.14 -29.35 13.38
CA SER A 85 -21.06 -28.34 13.87
C SER A 85 -21.27 -27.32 12.76
N SER A 86 -22.48 -27.25 12.21
CA SER A 86 -22.97 -26.15 11.38
C SER A 86 -22.79 -24.83 12.15
N LYS A 87 -21.65 -24.15 11.93
CA LYS A 87 -21.37 -22.87 12.58
C LYS A 87 -22.11 -21.78 11.79
N LYS A 88 -23.16 -21.23 12.41
CA LYS A 88 -23.90 -20.04 11.96
C LYS A 88 -22.94 -18.99 11.39
N LYS A 89 -23.24 -18.48 10.19
CA LYS A 89 -22.59 -17.28 9.62
C LYS A 89 -22.63 -16.18 10.68
N LYS A 90 -21.47 -15.86 11.27
CA LYS A 90 -21.33 -14.75 12.21
C LYS A 90 -21.47 -13.47 11.38
N LYS A 91 -22.64 -12.85 11.39
CA LYS A 91 -22.81 -11.48 10.87
C LYS A 91 -22.02 -10.56 11.78
N MET A 92 -20.77 -10.26 11.42
CA MET A 92 -20.00 -9.21 12.10
C MET A 92 -20.36 -7.87 11.46
N MET A 93 -20.77 -6.89 12.27
CA MET A 93 -20.86 -5.52 11.80
C MET A 93 -19.45 -5.00 11.51
N TYR A 94 -19.33 -4.22 10.43
CA TYR A 94 -18.10 -3.51 10.10
C TYR A 94 -17.85 -2.44 11.17
N LEU A 95 -16.87 -2.68 12.04
CA LEU A 95 -16.31 -1.66 12.90
C LEU A 95 -14.98 -1.21 12.30
N THR A 96 -14.86 0.08 12.01
CA THR A 96 -13.63 0.73 11.51
C THR A 96 -12.40 0.40 12.37
N THR A 97 -12.59 0.16 13.68
CA THR A 97 -11.53 -0.20 14.63
C THR A 97 -11.03 -1.65 14.48
N ARG A 98 -11.76 -2.54 13.81
CA ARG A 98 -11.39 -3.97 13.57
C ARG A 98 -11.14 -4.29 12.10
N ASN A 99 -10.82 -3.27 11.31
CA ASN A 99 -10.67 -3.35 9.86
C ASN A 99 -9.56 -4.33 9.41
N ALA A 100 -8.51 -4.49 10.22
CA ALA A 100 -7.42 -5.43 9.95
C ALA A 100 -7.85 -6.90 9.82
N GLU A 101 -8.98 -7.30 10.43
CA GLU A 101 -9.51 -8.66 10.25
C GLU A 101 -10.20 -8.81 8.89
N PHE A 102 -10.83 -7.75 8.37
CA PHE A 102 -11.47 -7.74 7.05
C PHE A 102 -10.43 -7.69 5.93
N ASP A 103 -9.29 -7.03 6.15
CA ASP A 103 -8.16 -6.98 5.19
C ASP A 103 -7.64 -8.36 4.80
N ARG A 104 -7.67 -9.30 5.76
CA ARG A 104 -7.28 -10.70 5.48
C ARG A 104 -8.24 -11.42 4.53
N HIS A 105 -9.42 -10.87 4.29
CA HIS A 105 -10.48 -11.45 3.47
C HIS A 105 -10.75 -10.61 2.21
N GLU A 106 -10.03 -9.51 1.97
CA GLU A 106 -10.12 -8.74 0.73
C GLU A 106 -9.40 -9.52 -0.39
N ILE A 107 -10.18 -10.18 -1.25
CA ILE A 107 -9.66 -10.95 -2.39
C ILE A 107 -9.75 -10.08 -3.64
N GLN A 108 -8.71 -9.28 -3.91
CA GLN A 108 -8.62 -8.56 -5.17
C GLN A 108 -8.11 -9.51 -6.27
N ILE A 109 -8.95 -9.80 -7.28
CA ILE A 109 -8.61 -10.67 -8.43
C ILE A 109 -8.23 -9.82 -9.64
N TYR A 110 -9.17 -8.98 -10.06
CA TYR A 110 -9.05 -8.03 -11.16
C TYR A 110 -9.45 -6.64 -10.67
N GLU A 111 -8.80 -5.60 -11.18
CA GLU A 111 -9.21 -4.21 -10.96
C GLU A 111 -9.45 -3.56 -12.33
N GLU A 112 -10.64 -3.00 -12.55
CA GLU A 112 -10.91 -2.28 -13.80
C GLU A 112 -10.12 -0.97 -13.85
N VAL A 113 -9.43 -0.76 -14.97
CA VAL A 113 -8.52 0.36 -15.15
C VAL A 113 -8.78 1.12 -16.45
N ALA A 114 -8.43 2.41 -16.43
CA ALA A 114 -8.41 3.29 -17.59
C ALA A 114 -6.99 3.79 -17.86
N LYS A 115 -6.64 3.93 -19.13
CA LYS A 115 -5.36 4.50 -19.55
C LYS A 115 -5.51 6.02 -19.66
N MET A 116 -4.81 6.75 -18.81
CA MET A 116 -4.79 8.20 -18.78
C MET A 116 -3.52 8.75 -19.46
N PRO A 117 -3.59 9.93 -20.09
CA PRO A 117 -2.38 10.63 -20.55
C PRO A 117 -1.44 10.92 -19.37
N PRO A 118 -0.15 11.22 -19.60
CA PRO A 118 0.79 11.53 -18.53
C PRO A 118 0.26 12.66 -17.64
N PHE A 119 0.31 12.46 -16.32
CA PHE A 119 -0.19 13.43 -15.34
C PHE A 119 0.56 13.34 -14.02
N GLN A 120 0.58 14.43 -13.26
CA GLN A 120 1.16 14.45 -11.92
C GLN A 120 0.20 13.85 -10.89
N ARG A 121 0.70 12.89 -10.11
CA ARG A 121 -0.04 12.33 -8.97
C ARG A 121 -0.17 13.37 -7.86
N LYS A 122 -1.35 13.43 -7.24
CA LYS A 122 -1.60 14.35 -6.12
C LYS A 122 -0.84 13.93 -4.87
N THR A 123 -0.72 12.62 -4.62
CA THR A 123 0.01 12.09 -3.46
C THR A 123 1.01 11.00 -3.84
N LEU A 124 2.15 10.98 -3.13
CA LEU A 124 3.13 9.91 -3.13
C LEU A 124 3.12 9.27 -1.74
N VAL A 125 2.72 8.00 -1.66
CA VAL A 125 2.54 7.30 -0.38
C VAL A 125 3.65 6.27 -0.21
N LEU A 126 4.50 6.48 0.79
CA LEU A 126 5.59 5.58 1.17
C LEU A 126 5.13 4.65 2.30
N ILE A 127 4.97 3.37 1.98
CA ILE A 127 4.57 2.31 2.92
C ILE A 127 5.77 1.43 3.24
N GLY A 128 5.89 0.95 4.47
CA GLY A 128 7.05 0.17 4.88
C GLY A 128 7.16 0.07 6.40
N ALA A 129 7.95 -0.88 6.88
CA ALA A 129 8.17 -1.07 8.31
C ALA A 129 8.77 0.19 8.96
N GLN A 130 8.61 0.32 10.28
CA GLN A 130 9.28 1.38 11.03
C GLN A 130 10.80 1.19 10.93
N GLY A 131 11.54 2.28 10.69
CA GLY A 131 13.01 2.22 10.56
C GLY A 131 13.53 1.83 9.17
N VAL A 132 12.68 1.46 8.21
CA VAL A 132 13.10 1.04 6.86
C VAL A 132 13.60 2.19 5.96
N GLY A 133 13.61 3.44 6.43
CA GLY A 133 14.15 4.59 5.68
C GLY A 133 13.14 5.45 4.92
N ARG A 134 11.82 5.24 5.10
CA ARG A 134 10.75 6.05 4.47
C ARG A 134 10.92 7.56 4.68
N ARG A 135 11.18 7.97 5.93
CA ARG A 135 11.36 9.38 6.30
C ARG A 135 12.59 10.00 5.64
N SER A 136 13.68 9.24 5.53
CA SER A 136 14.91 9.69 4.87
C SER A 136 14.69 9.94 3.37
N LEU A 137 14.00 9.01 2.69
CA LEU A 137 13.61 9.19 1.28
C LEU A 137 12.69 10.41 1.10
N LYS A 138 11.63 10.50 1.91
CA LYS A 138 10.69 11.64 1.90
C LYS A 138 11.40 12.98 2.05
N ASN A 139 12.22 13.13 3.09
CA ASN A 139 12.90 14.39 3.39
C ASN A 139 13.87 14.77 2.26
N ARG A 140 14.60 13.79 1.70
CA ARG A 140 15.51 14.04 0.58
C ARG A 140 14.76 14.56 -0.66
N PHE A 141 13.59 14.00 -0.98
CA PHE A 141 12.76 14.51 -2.08
C PHE A 141 12.33 15.96 -1.88
N ILE A 142 11.86 16.29 -0.68
CA ILE A 142 11.36 17.64 -0.35
C ILE A 142 12.49 18.66 -0.40
N VAL A 143 13.67 18.33 0.14
CA VAL A 143 14.83 19.22 0.14
C VAL A 143 15.34 19.48 -1.28
N LEU A 144 15.40 18.45 -2.13
CA LEU A 144 15.91 18.58 -3.49
C LEU A 144 14.92 19.28 -4.44
N ASN A 145 13.62 19.18 -4.17
CA ASN A 145 12.57 19.64 -5.09
C ASN A 145 11.38 20.30 -4.34
N PRO A 146 11.60 21.36 -3.54
CA PRO A 146 10.57 21.95 -2.65
C PRO A 146 9.40 22.59 -3.39
N THR A 147 9.58 22.96 -4.66
CA THR A 147 8.52 23.50 -5.53
C THR A 147 7.63 22.42 -6.12
N ARG A 148 8.08 21.16 -6.14
CA ARG A 148 7.33 20.02 -6.70
C ARG A 148 6.72 19.15 -5.62
N PHE A 149 7.36 19.05 -4.46
CA PHE A 149 6.93 18.17 -3.39
C PHE A 149 6.71 18.92 -2.08
N GLY A 150 5.72 18.48 -1.32
CA GLY A 150 5.46 18.94 0.03
C GLY A 150 5.11 17.77 0.95
N THR A 151 5.01 18.04 2.24
CA THR A 151 4.50 17.10 3.26
C THR A 151 3.53 17.84 4.16
N THR A 152 2.66 17.11 4.84
CA THR A 152 1.82 17.66 5.89
C THR A 152 2.64 17.97 7.15
N VAL A 153 2.22 18.98 7.90
CA VAL A 153 2.68 19.20 9.28
C VAL A 153 1.77 18.41 10.22
N PRO A 154 2.29 17.45 11.00
CA PRO A 154 1.48 16.66 11.92
C PRO A 154 0.94 17.50 13.07
N PHE A 155 -0.20 17.09 13.61
CA PHE A 155 -0.80 17.70 14.80
C PHE A 155 -0.41 16.95 16.05
N THR A 156 -0.31 17.66 17.18
CA THR A 156 -0.11 17.04 18.49
C THR A 156 -0.87 17.75 19.60
N SER A 157 -1.29 16.98 20.61
CA SER A 157 -1.82 17.52 21.87
C SER A 157 -0.75 17.90 22.89
N ARG A 158 0.53 17.64 22.59
CA ARG A 158 1.66 17.99 23.46
C ARG A 158 1.81 19.49 23.54
N LYS A 159 2.24 20.04 24.68
CA LYS A 159 2.64 21.45 24.75
C LYS A 159 3.91 21.72 23.92
N PRO A 160 4.00 22.85 23.21
CA PRO A 160 5.22 23.24 22.52
C PRO A 160 6.37 23.40 23.52
N ARG A 161 7.58 23.01 23.10
CA ARG A 161 8.83 23.34 23.81
C ARG A 161 9.21 24.80 23.54
N GLU A 162 10.13 25.34 24.33
CA GLU A 162 10.57 26.75 24.21
C GLU A 162 11.13 27.09 22.82
N ASP A 163 11.74 26.12 22.14
CA ASP A 163 12.33 26.25 20.81
C ASP A 163 11.36 25.89 19.65
N GLU A 164 10.17 25.36 19.97
CA GLU A 164 9.22 24.91 18.96
C GLU A 164 8.23 26.03 18.59
N LYS A 165 8.11 26.28 17.29
CA LYS A 165 7.10 27.18 16.73
C LYS A 165 5.95 26.40 16.13
N ASP A 166 4.73 26.86 16.42
CA ASP A 166 3.51 26.29 15.85
C ASP A 166 3.54 26.33 14.32
N GLY A 167 3.09 25.24 13.69
CA GLY A 167 3.04 25.09 12.25
C GLY A 167 4.38 24.77 11.57
N GLN A 168 5.50 24.67 12.31
CA GLN A 168 6.79 24.23 11.74
C GLN A 168 6.97 22.72 11.82
N ALA A 169 7.30 22.19 13.00
CA ALA A 169 7.47 20.76 13.22
C ALA A 169 6.13 20.07 13.53
N TYR A 170 5.27 20.77 14.28
CA TYR A 170 3.95 20.32 14.68
C TYR A 170 2.97 21.49 14.66
N LYS A 171 1.69 21.18 14.44
CA LYS A 171 0.57 22.04 14.80
C LYS A 171 0.07 21.62 16.18
N PHE A 172 0.12 22.53 17.15
CA PHE A 172 -0.22 22.26 18.54
C PHE A 172 -1.70 22.57 18.79
N VAL A 173 -2.45 21.57 19.26
CA VAL A 173 -3.89 21.68 19.53
C VAL A 173 -4.22 21.15 20.92
N SER A 174 -5.39 21.48 21.46
CA SER A 174 -5.80 20.89 22.74
C SER A 174 -6.14 19.40 22.58
N ARG A 175 -5.95 18.60 23.63
CA ARG A 175 -6.32 17.17 23.60
C ARG A 175 -7.81 16.98 23.31
N SER A 176 -8.68 17.80 23.93
CA SER A 176 -10.13 17.73 23.74
C SER A 176 -10.55 18.03 22.30
N GLU A 177 -9.95 19.04 21.66
CA GLU A 177 -10.18 19.35 20.25
C GLU A 177 -9.73 18.19 19.35
N MET A 178 -8.53 17.65 19.60
CA MET A 178 -7.98 16.54 18.82
C MET A 178 -8.85 15.28 18.94
N GLU A 179 -9.35 14.95 20.13
CA GLU A 179 -10.26 13.82 20.35
C GLU A 179 -11.60 14.01 19.64
N ALA A 180 -12.15 15.22 19.64
CA ALA A 180 -13.37 15.54 18.91
C ALA A 180 -13.19 15.38 17.39
N ASP A 181 -12.07 15.88 16.84
CA ASP A 181 -11.74 15.75 15.43
C ASP A 181 -11.44 14.31 15.00
N ILE A 182 -10.78 13.52 15.86
CA ILE A 182 -10.58 12.07 15.65
C ILE A 182 -11.94 11.37 15.57
N LYS A 183 -12.85 11.66 16.50
CA LYS A 183 -14.21 11.09 16.51
C LYS A 183 -15.02 11.50 15.27
N ALA A 184 -14.76 12.70 14.75
CA ALA A 184 -15.36 13.20 13.51
C ALA A 184 -14.69 12.65 12.23
N GLY A 185 -13.66 11.79 12.33
CA GLY A 185 -13.00 11.18 11.17
C GLY A 185 -12.10 12.12 10.37
N LYS A 186 -11.64 13.24 10.96
CA LYS A 186 -10.80 14.24 10.25
C LYS A 186 -9.32 13.86 10.16
N TYR A 187 -8.92 12.79 10.85
CA TYR A 187 -7.54 12.30 10.89
C TYR A 187 -7.38 11.08 10.00
N LEU A 188 -6.37 11.12 9.13
CA LEU A 188 -5.96 9.98 8.32
C LEU A 188 -5.38 8.87 9.20
N GLU A 189 -4.49 9.27 10.12
CA GLU A 189 -3.93 8.40 11.14
C GLU A 189 -3.70 9.21 12.42
N HIS A 190 -3.82 8.54 13.55
CA HIS A 190 -3.54 9.10 14.85
C HIS A 190 -3.01 8.02 15.81
N GLY A 191 -2.29 8.45 16.83
CA GLY A 191 -1.74 7.58 17.86
C GLY A 191 -1.40 8.36 19.13
N GLU A 192 -1.10 7.63 20.20
CA GLU A 192 -0.71 8.20 21.48
C GLU A 192 0.74 7.82 21.80
N TYR A 193 1.53 8.81 22.22
CA TYR A 193 2.91 8.65 22.64
C TYR A 193 3.20 9.55 23.85
N GLU A 194 3.74 8.96 24.92
CA GLU A 194 4.02 9.66 26.19
C GLU A 194 2.82 10.49 26.70
N GLY A 195 1.61 9.91 26.64
CA GLY A 195 0.37 10.55 27.09
C GLY A 195 -0.15 11.69 26.20
N ASN A 196 0.47 11.91 25.04
CA ASN A 196 0.07 12.94 24.09
C ASN A 196 -0.40 12.32 22.77
N LEU A 197 -1.43 12.91 22.18
CA LEU A 197 -1.94 12.51 20.88
C LEU A 197 -1.09 13.11 19.77
N TYR A 198 -0.94 12.36 18.69
CA TYR A 198 -0.28 12.76 17.44
C TYR A 198 -1.11 12.28 16.27
N GLY A 199 -1.14 13.02 15.17
CA GLY A 199 -1.87 12.59 13.99
C GLY A 199 -1.74 13.49 12.78
N THR A 200 -2.13 12.97 11.63
CA THR A 200 -2.13 13.69 10.35
C THR A 200 -3.57 13.94 9.92
N LYS A 201 -3.96 15.22 9.78
CA LYS A 201 -5.30 15.58 9.28
C LYS A 201 -5.40 15.36 7.78
N ILE A 202 -6.59 14.96 7.32
CA ILE A 202 -6.88 14.73 5.89
C ILE A 202 -6.78 16.05 5.11
N ASP A 203 -7.36 17.14 5.63
CA ASP A 203 -7.36 18.45 4.97
C ASP A 203 -5.94 18.99 4.71
N SER A 204 -4.98 18.69 5.59
CA SER A 204 -3.59 19.11 5.39
C SER A 204 -2.94 18.50 4.16
N ILE A 205 -3.42 17.35 3.70
CA ILE A 205 -2.96 16.72 2.46
C ILE A 205 -3.46 17.54 1.26
N LEU A 206 -4.73 17.94 1.31
CA LEU A 206 -5.38 18.75 0.27
C LEU A 206 -4.76 20.15 0.20
N GLU A 207 -4.43 20.77 1.34
CA GLU A 207 -3.70 22.04 1.40
C GLU A 207 -2.39 21.97 0.58
N VAL A 208 -1.61 20.88 0.73
CA VAL A 208 -0.37 20.70 -0.05
C VAL A 208 -0.69 20.53 -1.54
N VAL A 209 -1.70 19.72 -1.87
CA VAL A 209 -2.11 19.49 -3.27
C VAL A 209 -2.59 20.78 -3.95
N GLN A 210 -3.33 21.63 -3.24
CA GLN A 210 -3.81 22.93 -3.74
C GLN A 210 -2.67 23.89 -4.10
N THR A 211 -1.49 23.74 -3.50
CA THR A 211 -0.29 24.50 -3.89
C THR A 211 0.39 23.99 -5.16
N GLY A 212 -0.21 23.02 -5.87
CA GLY A 212 0.35 22.42 -7.10
C GLY A 212 1.46 21.40 -6.85
N ARG A 213 1.72 21.05 -5.59
CA ARG A 213 2.76 20.10 -5.18
C ARG A 213 2.19 18.71 -4.97
N THR A 214 2.99 17.69 -5.27
CA THR A 214 2.69 16.32 -4.84
C THR A 214 2.95 16.18 -3.35
N CYS A 215 1.94 15.78 -2.58
CA CYS A 215 2.09 15.56 -1.14
C CYS A 215 2.72 14.18 -0.88
N ILE A 216 3.89 14.15 -0.24
CA ILE A 216 4.58 12.92 0.15
C ILE A 216 4.17 12.53 1.57
N LEU A 217 3.69 11.30 1.72
CA LEU A 217 3.16 10.75 2.97
C LEU A 217 3.94 9.49 3.35
N ASP A 218 4.44 9.39 4.58
CA ASP A 218 5.07 8.20 5.16
C ASP A 218 4.18 7.59 6.26
N VAL A 219 2.98 7.18 5.86
CA VAL A 219 1.90 6.71 6.73
C VAL A 219 1.88 5.19 6.91
N ASN A 220 1.06 4.69 7.83
CA ASN A 220 0.81 3.26 7.98
C ASN A 220 -0.03 2.69 6.83
N PRO A 221 0.09 1.39 6.49
CA PRO A 221 -0.66 0.76 5.39
C PRO A 221 -2.19 0.93 5.48
N GLN A 222 -2.75 1.01 6.70
CA GLN A 222 -4.18 1.20 6.93
C GLN A 222 -4.72 2.51 6.33
N ALA A 223 -3.88 3.53 6.21
CA ALA A 223 -4.24 4.81 5.60
C ALA A 223 -4.62 4.68 4.12
N LEU A 224 -4.18 3.61 3.43
CA LEU A 224 -4.47 3.40 2.01
C LEU A 224 -5.96 3.26 1.72
N LYS A 225 -6.77 2.83 2.68
CA LYS A 225 -8.23 2.72 2.53
C LYS A 225 -8.93 4.07 2.38
N VAL A 226 -8.35 5.10 2.99
CA VAL A 226 -8.82 6.47 2.88
C VAL A 226 -8.19 7.15 1.67
N LEU A 227 -6.90 6.86 1.41
CA LEU A 227 -6.14 7.53 0.35
C LEU A 227 -6.42 6.99 -1.06
N ARG A 228 -6.87 5.74 -1.25
CA ARG A 228 -7.05 5.14 -2.59
C ARG A 228 -8.33 5.63 -3.29
N THR A 229 -8.43 6.94 -3.51
CA THR A 229 -9.58 7.60 -4.13
C THR A 229 -9.14 8.58 -5.22
N SER A 230 -10.09 9.03 -6.04
CA SER A 230 -9.88 10.09 -7.04
C SER A 230 -9.47 11.43 -6.43
N GLU A 231 -9.78 11.63 -5.15
CA GLU A 231 -9.42 12.82 -4.40
C GLU A 231 -7.91 12.91 -4.19
N PHE A 232 -7.25 11.82 -3.78
CA PHE A 232 -5.82 11.80 -3.46
C PHE A 232 -4.93 11.18 -4.54
N MET A 233 -5.50 10.39 -5.46
CA MET A 233 -4.81 9.70 -6.57
C MET A 233 -3.39 9.23 -6.19
N PRO A 234 -3.24 8.33 -5.21
CA PRO A 234 -1.95 7.98 -4.65
C PRO A 234 -1.12 7.19 -5.65
N TYR A 235 0.18 7.48 -5.67
CA TYR A 235 1.19 6.53 -6.14
C TYR A 235 1.79 5.84 -4.92
N VAL A 236 1.53 4.55 -4.76
CA VAL A 236 1.85 3.80 -3.55
C VAL A 236 3.15 3.04 -3.76
N VAL A 237 4.19 3.43 -3.04
CA VAL A 237 5.51 2.79 -3.08
C VAL A 237 5.76 2.07 -1.77
N PHE A 238 5.95 0.76 -1.85
CA PHE A 238 6.38 -0.04 -0.72
C PHE A 238 7.91 -0.08 -0.65
N ILE A 239 8.45 0.41 0.46
CA ILE A 239 9.86 0.34 0.80
C ILE A 239 10.07 -0.92 1.63
N ALA A 240 10.53 -1.97 0.97
CA ALA A 240 10.83 -3.26 1.57
C ALA A 240 12.14 -3.18 2.35
N ALA A 241 12.15 -3.79 3.54
CA ALA A 241 13.39 -4.01 4.27
C ALA A 241 14.31 -4.95 3.46
N PRO A 242 15.62 -4.68 3.44
CA PRO A 242 16.58 -5.64 2.92
C PRO A 242 16.70 -6.83 3.89
N GLU A 243 17.54 -7.79 3.55
CA GLU A 243 17.87 -8.89 4.45
C GLU A 243 18.46 -8.38 5.77
N LEU A 244 18.28 -9.15 6.85
CA LEU A 244 18.69 -8.74 8.20
C LEU A 244 20.16 -8.33 8.28
N GLU A 245 21.05 -9.07 7.60
CA GLU A 245 22.48 -8.79 7.60
C GLU A 245 22.79 -7.45 6.92
N THR A 246 22.16 -7.18 5.78
CA THR A 246 22.28 -5.91 5.06
C THR A 246 21.73 -4.76 5.90
N LEU A 247 20.56 -4.94 6.52
CA LEU A 247 19.95 -3.92 7.37
C LEU A 247 20.85 -3.60 8.58
N ARG A 248 21.49 -4.61 9.16
CA ARG A 248 22.47 -4.46 10.25
C ARG A 248 23.70 -3.68 9.79
N ALA A 249 24.27 -4.03 8.64
CA ALA A 249 25.41 -3.33 8.07
C ALA A 249 25.09 -1.84 7.78
N MET A 250 23.91 -1.57 7.21
CA MET A 250 23.43 -0.21 6.97
C MET A 250 23.27 0.58 8.26
N HIS A 251 22.63 -0.01 9.28
CA HIS A 251 22.45 0.65 10.58
C HIS A 251 23.80 0.97 11.23
N LYS A 252 24.74 0.01 11.22
CA LYS A 252 26.11 0.22 11.71
C LYS A 252 26.80 1.38 10.99
N ALA A 253 26.73 1.43 9.66
CA ALA A 253 27.34 2.51 8.88
C ALA A 253 26.77 3.90 9.22
N VAL A 254 25.46 4.00 9.45
CA VAL A 254 24.80 5.26 9.84
C VAL A 254 25.18 5.70 11.26
N VAL A 255 25.38 4.74 12.17
CA VAL A 255 25.91 4.99 13.53
C VAL A 255 27.36 5.44 13.47
N ASP A 256 28.21 4.72 12.73
CA ASP A 256 29.64 5.02 12.59
C ASP A 256 29.86 6.39 11.91
N ALA A 257 28.97 6.78 11.01
CA ALA A 257 28.96 8.10 10.38
C ALA A 257 28.40 9.23 11.29
N GLY A 258 27.95 8.93 12.51
CA GLY A 258 27.38 9.90 13.44
C GLY A 258 26.03 10.48 13.01
N ILE A 259 25.37 9.88 12.01
CA ILE A 259 24.07 10.35 11.49
C ILE A 259 22.93 10.01 12.46
N THR A 260 23.07 8.94 13.24
CA THR A 260 22.13 8.57 14.30
C THR A 260 22.85 8.18 15.59
N THR A 261 22.33 8.62 16.72
CA THR A 261 22.76 8.17 18.05
C THR A 261 21.94 6.98 18.55
N LYS A 262 20.86 6.62 17.84
CA LYS A 262 19.98 5.52 18.23
C LYS A 262 20.59 4.18 17.83
N LEU A 263 21.11 3.47 18.82
CA LEU A 263 21.53 2.07 18.69
C LEU A 263 20.28 1.18 18.66
N LEU A 264 20.05 0.52 17.52
CA LEU A 264 19.01 -0.50 17.39
C LEU A 264 19.59 -1.85 17.79
N THR A 265 18.81 -2.63 18.54
CA THR A 265 19.20 -4.01 18.87
C THR A 265 18.95 -4.94 17.68
N ASP A 266 19.59 -6.10 17.69
CA ASP A 266 19.34 -7.13 16.67
C ASP A 266 17.86 -7.55 16.62
N SER A 267 17.19 -7.55 17.78
CA SER A 267 15.75 -7.78 17.90
C SER A 267 14.93 -6.71 17.17
N ASP A 268 15.33 -5.44 17.24
CA ASP A 268 14.63 -4.35 16.56
C ASP A 268 14.79 -4.42 15.04
N LEU A 269 15.99 -4.78 14.56
CA LEU A 269 16.24 -5.00 13.15
C LEU A 269 15.44 -6.19 12.61
N LYS A 270 15.41 -7.30 13.36
CA LYS A 270 14.60 -8.47 13.01
C LYS A 270 13.11 -8.14 12.95
N LYS A 271 12.58 -7.39 13.94
CA LYS A 271 11.19 -6.90 13.91
C LYS A 271 10.90 -6.07 12.66
N THR A 272 11.86 -5.26 12.21
CA THR A 272 11.71 -4.44 10.99
C THR A 272 11.57 -5.32 9.75
N VAL A 273 12.40 -6.38 9.62
CA VAL A 273 12.34 -7.34 8.52
C VAL A 273 11.03 -8.13 8.54
N ASP A 274 10.67 -8.68 9.71
CA ASP A 274 9.44 -9.47 9.88
C ASP A 274 8.19 -8.64 9.58
N GLU A 275 8.14 -7.39 10.08
CA GLU A 275 7.05 -6.46 9.82
C GLU A 275 6.98 -6.07 8.34
N SER A 276 8.12 -5.85 7.68
CA SER A 276 8.18 -5.57 6.25
C SER A 276 7.55 -6.72 5.46
N ALA A 277 7.93 -7.97 5.75
CA ALA A 277 7.36 -9.14 5.09
C ALA A 277 5.85 -9.28 5.35
N ARG A 278 5.38 -8.94 6.57
CA ARG A 278 3.96 -8.95 6.94
C ARG A 278 3.17 -7.89 6.16
N ILE A 279 3.66 -6.66 6.11
CA ILE A 279 3.05 -5.57 5.34
C ILE A 279 2.99 -5.94 3.87
N GLN A 280 4.08 -6.48 3.31
CA GLN A 280 4.10 -6.87 1.91
C GLN A 280 3.02 -7.89 1.60
N ARG A 281 2.94 -8.98 2.38
CA ARG A 281 1.91 -10.01 2.18
C ARG A 281 0.49 -9.47 2.27
N ALA A 282 0.21 -8.60 3.25
CA ALA A 282 -1.14 -8.10 3.49
C ALA A 282 -1.59 -7.03 2.48
N TYR A 283 -0.69 -6.14 2.04
CA TYR A 283 -1.07 -4.95 1.24
C TYR A 283 -0.48 -4.94 -0.17
N ASN A 284 0.14 -6.03 -0.65
CA ASN A 284 0.79 -6.04 -1.97
C ASN A 284 -0.12 -5.54 -3.10
N HIS A 285 -1.42 -5.81 -3.02
CA HIS A 285 -2.38 -5.44 -4.05
C HIS A 285 -2.57 -3.92 -4.19
N TYR A 286 -2.26 -3.16 -3.14
CA TYR A 286 -2.27 -1.69 -3.16
C TYR A 286 -1.02 -1.07 -3.80
N PHE A 287 0.09 -1.79 -3.91
CA PHE A 287 1.37 -1.19 -4.29
C PHE A 287 1.48 -1.02 -5.80
N ASP A 288 1.94 0.17 -6.21
CA ASP A 288 2.31 0.46 -7.59
C ASP A 288 3.78 0.12 -7.87
N LEU A 289 4.62 0.20 -6.83
CA LEU A 289 6.05 -0.08 -6.90
C LEU A 289 6.56 -0.69 -5.58
N ILE A 290 7.50 -1.62 -5.69
CA ILE A 290 8.24 -2.17 -4.55
C ILE A 290 9.72 -1.82 -4.73
N ILE A 291 10.34 -1.22 -3.73
CA ILE A 291 11.77 -0.90 -3.68
C ILE A 291 12.36 -1.56 -2.44
N VAL A 292 13.31 -2.47 -2.61
CA VAL A 292 14.14 -2.95 -1.50
C VAL A 292 15.15 -1.86 -1.17
N ASN A 293 15.17 -1.42 0.09
CA ASN A 293 16.09 -0.38 0.56
C ASN A 293 17.36 -0.98 1.18
N ASP A 294 18.18 -1.61 0.34
CA ASP A 294 19.52 -2.10 0.65
C ASP A 294 20.61 -1.02 0.53
N ASN A 295 20.27 0.09 -0.13
CA ASN A 295 21.11 1.28 -0.25
C ASN A 295 20.20 2.51 -0.47
N LEU A 296 20.37 3.53 0.38
CA LEU A 296 19.47 4.70 0.37
C LEU A 296 19.58 5.53 -0.91
N ASP A 297 20.76 5.64 -1.52
CA ASP A 297 20.98 6.37 -2.77
C ASP A 297 20.32 5.64 -3.95
N LYS A 298 20.58 4.34 -4.09
CA LYS A 298 19.95 3.53 -5.15
C LYS A 298 18.42 3.49 -5.00
N ALA A 299 17.91 3.38 -3.78
CA ALA A 299 16.48 3.43 -3.51
C ALA A 299 15.88 4.79 -3.92
N PHE A 300 16.59 5.88 -3.62
CA PHE A 300 16.19 7.22 -4.02
C PHE A 300 16.16 7.40 -5.54
N GLU A 301 17.20 6.95 -6.26
CA GLU A 301 17.27 7.01 -7.73
C GLU A 301 16.15 6.21 -8.40
N LYS A 302 15.86 5.01 -7.89
CA LYS A 302 14.73 4.17 -8.36
C LYS A 302 13.40 4.90 -8.17
N LEU A 303 13.18 5.48 -6.99
CA LEU A 303 11.97 6.23 -6.68
C LEU A 303 11.83 7.47 -7.58
N GLN A 304 12.93 8.21 -7.79
CA GLN A 304 12.93 9.40 -8.63
C GLN A 304 12.61 9.07 -10.08
N THR A 305 13.24 8.01 -10.61
CA THR A 305 12.98 7.51 -11.95
C THR A 305 11.51 7.12 -12.11
N ALA A 306 10.92 6.44 -11.13
CA ALA A 306 9.52 6.04 -11.17
C ALA A 306 8.59 7.25 -11.19
N ILE A 307 8.82 8.27 -10.35
CA ILE A 307 7.99 9.48 -10.30
C ILE A 307 8.09 10.27 -11.61
N GLU A 308 9.28 10.33 -12.20
CA GLU A 308 9.51 11.04 -13.45
C GLU A 308 8.81 10.36 -14.63
N LYS A 309 8.75 9.02 -14.64
CA LYS A 309 7.95 8.27 -15.63
C LYS A 309 6.47 8.61 -15.57
N LEU A 310 5.89 8.84 -14.39
CA LEU A 310 4.45 9.20 -14.28
C LEU A 310 4.11 10.47 -15.07
N ARG A 311 5.06 11.40 -15.18
CA ARG A 311 4.88 12.67 -15.91
C ARG A 311 5.10 12.55 -17.41
N MET A 312 5.80 11.51 -17.85
CA MET A 312 6.22 11.34 -19.25
C MET A 312 5.44 10.26 -19.98
N GLU A 313 4.94 9.26 -19.24
CA GLU A 313 4.31 8.07 -19.80
C GLU A 313 2.81 8.02 -19.43
N PRO A 314 1.96 7.49 -20.32
CA PRO A 314 0.57 7.20 -19.98
C PRO A 314 0.46 6.24 -18.79
N GLN A 315 -0.53 6.47 -17.93
CA GLN A 315 -0.71 5.71 -16.69
C GLN A 315 -1.99 4.91 -16.70
N TRP A 316 -1.95 3.71 -16.12
CA TRP A 316 -3.16 2.96 -15.77
C TRP A 316 -3.61 3.35 -14.37
N VAL A 317 -4.87 3.75 -14.25
CA VAL A 317 -5.51 4.11 -12.98
C VAL A 317 -6.81 3.34 -12.83
N PRO A 318 -7.27 3.07 -11.59
CA PRO A 318 -8.62 2.56 -11.34
C PRO A 318 -9.67 3.38 -12.08
N ILE A 319 -10.64 2.71 -12.68
CA ILE A 319 -11.70 3.36 -13.46
C ILE A 319 -12.51 4.37 -12.62
N SER A 320 -12.67 4.09 -11.31
CA SER A 320 -13.32 4.98 -10.33
C SER A 320 -12.59 6.29 -10.06
N TRP A 321 -11.39 6.48 -10.63
CA TRP A 321 -10.67 7.75 -10.54
C TRP A 321 -10.93 8.68 -11.72
N VAL A 322 -11.56 8.16 -12.77
CA VAL A 322 -11.82 8.88 -14.02
C VAL A 322 -13.29 9.25 -14.16
N TYR A 323 -14.19 8.34 -13.75
CA TYR A 323 -15.64 8.47 -13.91
C TYR A 323 -16.36 8.69 -12.59
#